data_AF-A0AAJ1TRP9-F1
#
_entry.id   AF-A0AAJ1TRP9-F1
#
_cell.length_a   1.000
_cell.length_b   1.000
_cell.length_c   1.000
_cell.angle_alpha   90.00
_cell.angle_beta   90.00
_cell.angle_gamma   90.00
#
_symmetry.space_group_name_H-M   'P 1'
#
loop_
_entity.id
_entity.type
_entity.pdbx_description
1 polymer ?
#
loop_
_entity_poly.entity_id
_entity_poly.type
_entity_poly.pdbx_seq_one_letter_code
_entity_poly.pdbx_strand_id
1 'polypeptide(L)' 'MPDGSASAPARPSAFPWDDALALGLGALGWSPAAFWAATPREFAAALGRRRGPEPLSRDAFERLLAAYPDPGPTG' A
#
# COMPACT_ATOMS: atom_id res chain seq x y z
N MET A 1 -3.58 23.75 -29.67
CA MET A 1 -4.30 23.06 -28.58
C MET A 1 -3.63 21.71 -28.39
N PRO A 2 -2.92 21.43 -27.28
CA PRO A 2 -2.42 20.08 -27.02
C PRO A 2 -3.56 19.23 -26.45
N ASP A 3 -3.79 18.07 -27.06
CA ASP A 3 -4.65 17.02 -26.52
C ASP A 3 -3.95 16.44 -25.28
N GLY A 4 -4.46 16.79 -24.10
CA GLY A 4 -4.02 16.23 -22.84
C GLY A 4 -4.72 14.90 -22.62
N SER A 5 -4.18 13.82 -23.18
CA SER A 5 -4.58 12.48 -22.76
C SER A 5 -4.09 12.25 -21.33
N ALA A 6 -4.91 12.67 -20.36
CA ALA A 6 -4.72 12.36 -18.97
C ALA A 6 -4.80 10.83 -18.83
N SER A 7 -3.68 10.18 -18.51
CA SER A 7 -3.65 8.74 -18.21
C SER A 7 -4.66 8.47 -17.10
N ALA A 8 -5.71 7.71 -17.41
CA ALA A 8 -6.66 7.25 -16.40
C ALA A 8 -5.89 6.53 -15.28
N PRO A 9 -6.26 6.73 -13.99
CA PRO A 9 -5.57 6.07 -12.89
C PRO A 9 -5.67 4.55 -13.06
N ALA A 10 -4.51 3.88 -13.07
CA ALA A 10 -4.44 2.43 -13.20
C ALA A 10 -5.23 1.76 -12.06
N ARG A 11 -6.10 0.81 -12.39
CA ARG A 11 -6.80 0.02 -11.38
C ARG A 11 -5.75 -0.73 -10.54
N PRO A 12 -5.91 -0.78 -9.20
CA PRO A 12 -4.98 -1.50 -8.35
C PRO A 12 -4.95 -2.98 -8.78
N SER A 13 -3.75 -3.49 -9.06
CA SER A 13 -3.56 -4.91 -9.32
C SER A 13 -3.67 -5.70 -8.02
N ALA A 14 -4.00 -7.00 -8.13
CA ALA A 14 -3.89 -7.90 -6.99
C ALA A 14 -2.47 -7.87 -6.40
N PHE A 15 -2.37 -8.15 -5.11
CA PHE A 15 -1.08 -8.26 -4.43
C PHE A 15 -0.26 -9.42 -5.06
N PRO A 16 1.03 -9.22 -5.36
CA PRO A 16 1.87 -10.23 -6.01
C PRO A 16 2.32 -11.31 -5.03
N TRP A 17 1.42 -12.27 -4.75
CA TRP A 17 1.67 -13.34 -3.79
C TRP A 17 2.85 -14.24 -4.16
N ASP A 18 3.00 -14.58 -5.44
CA ASP A 18 4.08 -15.46 -5.90
C ASP A 18 5.46 -14.85 -5.60
N ASP A 19 5.62 -13.57 -5.89
CA ASP A 19 6.86 -12.84 -5.59
C ASP A 19 7.11 -12.74 -4.08
N ALA A 20 6.07 -12.44 -3.30
CA ALA A 20 6.19 -12.35 -1.85
C ALA A 20 6.63 -13.69 -1.22
N LEU A 21 6.05 -14.80 -1.67
CA LEU A 21 6.39 -16.15 -1.19
C LEU A 21 7.79 -16.58 -1.65
N ALA A 22 8.15 -16.33 -2.92
CA ALA A 22 9.48 -16.63 -3.44
C ALA A 22 10.58 -15.87 -2.69
N LEU A 23 10.32 -14.61 -2.36
CA LEU A 23 11.24 -13.77 -1.59
C LEU A 23 11.30 -14.19 -0.12
N GLY A 24 10.16 -14.42 0.53
CA GLY A 24 10.09 -14.77 1.95
C GLY A 24 10.60 -16.16 2.26
N LEU A 25 10.06 -17.17 1.59
CA LEU A 25 10.37 -18.58 1.86
C LEU A 25 11.63 -19.05 1.12
N GLY A 26 11.95 -18.44 -0.02
CA GLY A 26 13.14 -18.74 -0.81
C GLY A 26 14.32 -17.84 -0.45
N ALA A 27 14.30 -16.60 -0.92
CA ALA A 27 15.48 -15.71 -0.84
C ALA A 27 15.89 -15.34 0.60
N LEU A 28 14.93 -15.11 1.49
CA LEU A 28 15.17 -14.83 2.91
C LEU A 28 15.27 -16.10 3.77
N GLY A 29 14.89 -17.26 3.22
CA GLY A 29 14.93 -18.55 3.91
C GLY A 29 14.04 -18.62 5.16
N TRP A 30 12.99 -17.81 5.24
CA TRP A 30 12.09 -17.82 6.39
C TRP A 30 11.24 -19.09 6.41
N SER A 31 10.93 -19.58 7.61
CA SER A 31 9.88 -20.57 7.76
C SER A 31 8.52 -19.96 7.38
N PRO A 32 7.55 -20.77 6.92
CA PRO A 32 6.19 -20.28 6.64
C PRO A 32 5.57 -19.53 7.82
N ALA A 33 5.82 -20.01 9.05
CA ALA A 33 5.32 -19.34 10.25
C ALA A 33 5.95 -17.95 10.44
N ALA A 34 7.26 -17.81 10.22
CA ALA A 34 7.93 -16.52 10.32
C ALA A 34 7.44 -15.54 9.23
N PHE A 35 7.23 -16.02 8.01
CA PHE A 35 6.66 -15.22 6.92
C PHE A 35 5.25 -14.71 7.23
N TRP A 36 4.36 -15.58 7.71
CA TRP A 36 2.99 -15.18 8.02
C TRP A 36 2.86 -14.33 9.29
N ALA A 37 3.82 -14.43 10.22
CA ALA A 37 3.87 -13.57 11.40
C ALA A 37 4.46 -12.18 11.10
N ALA A 38 5.25 -12.05 10.02
CA ALA A 38 5.90 -10.80 9.68
C ALA A 38 4.93 -9.76 9.14
N THR A 39 5.09 -8.51 9.58
CA THR A 39 4.36 -7.38 9.01
C THR A 39 4.95 -6.99 7.64
N PRO A 40 4.17 -6.32 6.77
CA PRO A 40 4.70 -5.80 5.50
C PRO A 40 5.91 -4.86 5.67
N ARG A 41 6.00 -4.15 6.80
CA ARG A 41 7.14 -3.26 7.12
C ARG A 41 8.40 -4.06 7.43
N GLU A 42 8.27 -5.13 8.20
CA GLU A 42 9.38 -6.03 8.53
C GLU A 42 9.85 -6.80 7.30
N PHE A 43 8.90 -7.25 6.46
CA PHE A 43 9.22 -7.88 5.19
C PHE A 43 10.00 -6.93 4.27
N ALA A 44 9.56 -5.68 4.10
CA ALA A 44 10.28 -4.68 3.31
C ALA A 44 11.68 -4.37 3.87
N ALA A 45 11.83 -4.34 5.20
CA ALA A 45 13.11 -4.15 5.87
C ALA A 45 14.06 -5.33 5.63
N ALA A 46 13.56 -6.56 5.72
CA ALA A 46 14.33 -7.78 5.46
C ALA A 46 14.82 -7.86 4.01
N LEU A 47 14.01 -7.36 3.06
CA LEU A 47 14.38 -7.27 1.65
C LEU A 47 15.38 -6.15 1.32
N GLY A 48 15.84 -5.38 2.32
CA GLY A 48 16.75 -4.24 2.11
C GLY A 48 16.13 -3.07 1.34
N ARG A 49 14.82 -3.11 1.04
CA ARG A 49 14.10 -2.05 0.34
C ARG A 49 13.71 -0.94 1.32
N ARG A 50 14.68 -0.11 1.71
CA ARG A 50 14.39 1.11 2.49
C ARG A 50 14.08 2.29 1.57
N ARG A 51 12.79 2.48 1.26
CA ARG A 51 12.13 3.79 1.33
C ARG A 51 10.62 3.58 1.45
N GLY A 52 10.10 3.67 2.68
CA GLY A 52 8.66 3.64 2.92
C GLY A 52 8.02 4.98 2.51
N PRO A 53 6.79 4.98 1.95
CA PRO A 53 6.04 6.22 1.76
C PRO A 53 5.76 6.86 3.11
N GLU A 54 5.77 8.19 3.16
CA GLU A 54 5.43 8.92 4.38
C GLU A 54 3.99 8.55 4.79
N PRO A 55 3.74 8.19 6.07
CA PRO A 55 2.39 7.91 6.55
C PRO A 55 1.47 9.11 6.31
N LEU A 56 0.20 8.86 6.00
CA LEU A 56 -0.81 9.92 5.84
C LEU A 56 -0.81 10.81 7.10
N SER A 57 -0.56 12.10 6.94
CA SER A 57 -0.55 13.01 8.08
C SER A 57 -1.97 13.25 8.59
N ARG A 58 -2.09 13.55 9.88
CA ARG A 58 -3.37 13.96 10.49
C ARG A 58 -3.99 15.11 9.69
N ASP A 59 -3.20 16.09 9.27
CA ASP A 59 -3.69 17.22 8.48
C ASP A 59 -4.23 16.81 7.11
N ALA A 60 -3.56 15.87 6.43
CA ALA A 60 -4.06 15.33 5.16
C ALA A 60 -5.39 14.56 5.37
N PHE A 61 -5.52 13.87 6.50
CA PHE A 61 -6.75 13.18 6.88
C PHE A 61 -7.89 14.15 7.21
N GLU A 62 -7.63 15.19 8.02
CA GLU A 62 -8.63 16.23 8.34
C GLU A 62 -9.09 16.99 7.09
N ARG A 63 -8.18 17.27 6.15
CA ARG A 63 -8.54 17.86 4.85
C ARG A 63 -9.45 16.95 4.03
N LEU A 64 -9.25 15.64 4.10
CA LEU A 64 -10.12 14.67 3.42
C LEU A 64 -11.51 14.63 4.06
N LEU A 65 -11.60 14.62 5.39
CA LEU A 65 -12.88 14.66 6.10
C LEU A 65 -13.66 15.95 5.78
N ALA A 66 -12.98 17.10 5.71
CA ALA A 66 -13.61 18.37 5.39
C ALA A 66 -14.05 18.49 3.92
N ALA A 67 -13.28 17.90 2.99
CA ALA A 67 -13.58 17.95 1.57
C ALA A 67 -14.71 16.99 1.15
N TYR A 68 -14.85 15.87 1.88
CA TYR A 68 -15.86 14.85 1.64
C TYR A 68 -16.69 14.60 2.90
N PRO A 69 -17.54 15.55 3.30
CA PRO A 69 -18.45 15.33 4.41
C PRO A 69 -19.52 14.33 4.00
N ASP A 70 -19.74 13.31 4.84
CA ASP A 70 -20.83 12.37 4.62
C ASP A 70 -22.18 13.11 4.73
N PRO A 71 -23.16 12.80 3.86
CA PRO A 71 -24.49 13.36 3.97
C PRO A 71 -25.12 12.89 5.29
N GLY A 72 -25.60 13.84 6.08
CA GLY A 72 -26.39 13.54 7.28
C GLY A 72 -27.64 12.71 6.93
N PRO A 73 -28.20 11.97 7.90
CA PRO A 73 -29.37 11.14 7.64
C PRO A 73 -30.50 12.01 7.09
N THR A 74 -30.98 11.67 5.89
CA THR A 74 -32.20 12.26 5.35
C THR A 74 -33.39 11.58 6.04
N GLY A 75 -33.87 12.18 7.13
CA GLY A 75 -35.09 11.76 7.84
C GLY A 75 -34.95 11.80 9.35
#